data_AF-A0A7C3XZ71-F1
#
_entry.id   AF-A0A7C3XZ71-F1
#
_cell.length_a   1.000
_cell.length_b   1.000
_cell.length_c   1.000
_cell.angle_alpha   90.00
_cell.angle_beta   90.00
_cell.angle_gamma   90.00
#
_symmetry.space_group_name_H-M   'P 1'
#
loop_
_entity.id
_entity.type
_entity.pdbx_description
1 polymer ?
#
loop_
_entity_poly.entity_id
_entity_poly.type
_entity_poly.pdbx_seq_one_letter_code
_entity_poly.pdbx_strand_id
1 'polypeptide(L)'
;MATIQKLSGENCLYFQRGRCTRSTVFPPEEGQLCILVAERQKMGRRTLDRLKRLERFGFSIHDRERQVAQRYIVERNLKELAAVSCRNFVDSGLNYPACIHQYQTRCLLRLEICTGRCPNYRLERKKPRDFSSL
;
A
#
# COMPACT_ATOMS: atom_id res chain seq x y z
N MET A 1 43.06 4.73 0.56
CA MET A 1 41.71 4.38 1.07
C MET A 1 40.75 5.47 0.63
N ALA A 2 39.89 5.22 -0.36
CA ALA A 2 38.98 6.24 -0.88
C ALA A 2 37.88 6.52 0.16
N THR A 3 37.97 7.69 0.79
CA THR A 3 36.96 8.21 1.72
C THR A 3 35.67 8.39 0.94
N ILE A 4 34.66 7.56 1.19
CA ILE A 4 33.35 7.66 0.54
C ILE A 4 32.72 8.99 0.96
N GLN A 5 32.92 10.01 0.11
CA GLN A 5 32.35 11.33 0.27
C GLN A 5 30.85 11.25 0.01
N LYS A 6 30.06 11.45 1.09
CA LYS A 6 28.68 11.96 1.10
C LYS A 6 27.84 11.60 -0.15
N LEU A 7 27.57 10.32 -0.38
CA LEU A 7 26.62 9.93 -1.42
C LEU A 7 25.20 10.35 -1.01
N SER A 8 24.49 11.04 -1.92
CA SER A 8 23.06 11.35 -1.78
C SER A 8 22.27 10.05 -1.59
N GLY A 9 21.30 10.09 -0.67
CA GLY A 9 20.41 8.96 -0.39
C GLY A 9 19.41 8.70 -1.50
N GLU A 10 19.31 9.58 -2.50
CA GLU A 10 18.46 9.40 -3.68
C GLU A 10 18.77 8.11 -4.46
N ASN A 11 20.00 7.60 -4.35
CA ASN A 11 20.40 6.32 -4.95
C ASN A 11 20.20 5.11 -4.01
N CYS A 12 19.62 5.32 -2.83
CA CYS A 12 19.31 4.25 -1.90
C CYS A 12 18.00 3.58 -2.28
N LEU A 13 18.02 2.24 -2.33
CA LEU A 13 16.86 1.39 -2.60
C LEU A 13 15.63 1.66 -1.71
N TYR A 14 15.86 2.23 -0.52
CA TYR A 14 14.82 2.48 0.47
C TYR A 14 14.48 3.96 0.63
N PHE A 15 15.07 4.85 -0.15
CA PHE A 15 14.76 6.27 -0.08
C PHE A 15 13.55 6.59 -0.96
N GLN A 16 12.50 7.12 -0.35
CA GLN A 16 11.34 7.62 -1.07
C GLN A 16 10.97 8.99 -0.52
N ARG A 17 11.10 10.02 -1.36
CA ARG A 17 10.60 11.38 -1.07
C ARG A 17 11.04 11.90 0.29
N GLY A 18 12.33 11.80 0.60
CA GLY A 18 12.90 12.29 1.87
C GLY A 18 12.62 11.39 3.08
N ARG A 19 12.21 10.14 2.87
CA ARG A 19 11.88 9.16 3.92
C ARG A 19 12.54 7.82 3.65
N CYS A 20 12.95 7.14 4.72
CA CYS A 20 13.42 5.76 4.62
C CYS A 20 12.25 4.79 4.77
N THR A 21 12.06 3.95 3.76
CA THR A 21 10.95 2.97 3.72
C THR A 21 11.31 1.65 4.37
N ARG A 22 12.57 1.42 4.75
CA ARG A 22 13.01 0.24 5.50
C ARG A 22 12.95 0.51 7.00
N SER A 23 12.01 -0.15 7.67
CA SER A 23 12.02 -0.27 9.14
C SER A 23 13.05 -1.34 9.53
N THR A 24 13.80 -1.10 10.60
CA THR A 24 14.64 -2.10 11.27
C THR A 24 13.79 -3.15 11.98
N VAL A 25 12.53 -2.83 12.26
CA VAL A 25 11.55 -3.69 12.94
C VAL A 25 10.64 -4.35 11.91
N PHE A 26 10.60 -5.69 11.90
CA PHE A 26 9.64 -6.49 11.16
C PHE A 26 8.82 -7.35 12.15
N PRO A 27 7.48 -7.31 12.09
CA PRO A 27 6.63 -6.52 11.18
C PRO A 27 6.75 -5.00 11.41
N PRO A 28 6.40 -4.15 10.42
CA PRO A 28 6.34 -2.71 10.64
C PRO A 28 5.41 -2.38 11.80
N GLU A 29 5.82 -1.45 12.66
CA GLU A 29 5.01 -1.00 13.78
C GLU A 29 3.67 -0.43 13.29
N GLU A 30 2.61 -0.60 14.08
CA GLU A 30 1.26 -0.13 13.73
C GLU A 30 1.24 1.36 13.38
N GLY A 31 2.09 2.16 14.02
CA GLY A 31 2.24 3.59 13.75
C GLY A 31 2.76 3.93 12.34
N GLN A 32 3.44 3.00 11.66
CA GLN A 32 4.01 3.19 10.32
C GLN A 32 3.05 2.78 9.19
N LEU A 33 2.00 2.02 9.52
CA LEU A 33 1.04 1.51 8.53
C LEU A 33 0.14 2.63 8.02
N CYS A 34 -0.19 2.56 6.73
CA CYS A 34 -1.19 3.44 6.16
C CYS A 34 -2.58 2.96 6.58
N ILE A 35 -3.26 3.76 7.41
CA ILE A 35 -4.62 3.45 7.92
C ILE A 35 -5.58 3.13 6.77
N LEU A 36 -5.53 3.89 5.67
CA LEU A 36 -6.37 3.65 4.50
C LEU A 36 -6.11 2.27 3.87
N VAL A 37 -4.85 1.84 3.81
CA VAL A 37 -4.49 0.52 3.27
C VAL A 37 -4.88 -0.59 4.24
N ALA A 38 -4.63 -0.40 5.54
CA ALA A 38 -4.97 -1.36 6.58
C ALA A 38 -6.48 -1.61 6.66
N GLU A 39 -7.29 -0.55 6.71
CA GLU A 39 -8.75 -0.66 6.74
C GLU A 39 -9.28 -1.29 5.44
N ARG A 40 -8.72 -0.96 4.26
CA ARG A 40 -9.06 -1.66 3.02
C ARG A 40 -8.78 -3.15 3.07
N GLN A 41 -7.60 -3.55 3.54
CA GLN A 41 -7.25 -4.97 3.62
C GLN A 41 -8.20 -5.72 4.56
N LYS A 42 -8.51 -5.12 5.72
CA LYS A 42 -9.47 -5.67 6.69
C LYS A 42 -10.88 -5.80 6.08
N MET A 43 -11.32 -4.77 5.38
CA MET A 43 -12.61 -4.75 4.67
C MET A 43 -12.67 -5.76 3.54
N GLY A 44 -11.62 -5.86 2.71
CA GLY A 44 -11.52 -6.85 1.64
C GLY A 44 -11.59 -8.28 2.17
N ARG A 45 -10.88 -8.59 3.27
CA ARG A 45 -10.97 -9.90 3.94
C ARG A 45 -12.39 -10.20 4.41
N ARG A 46 -13.04 -9.26 5.13
CA ARG A 46 -14.44 -9.40 5.57
C ARG A 46 -15.41 -9.59 4.40
N THR A 47 -15.16 -8.89 3.29
CA THR A 47 -15.95 -9.00 2.07
C THR A 47 -15.85 -10.40 1.48
N LEU A 48 -14.63 -10.90 1.29
CA LEU A 48 -14.38 -12.24 0.79
C LEU A 48 -14.99 -13.30 1.71
N ASP A 49 -14.89 -13.13 3.03
CA ASP A 49 -15.52 -14.05 3.97
C ASP A 49 -17.05 -14.06 3.87
N ARG A 50 -17.68 -12.89 3.71
CA ARG A 50 -19.15 -12.79 3.47
C ARG A 50 -19.54 -13.45 2.16
N LEU A 51 -18.78 -13.23 1.09
CA LEU A 51 -19.02 -13.86 -0.22
C LEU A 51 -18.85 -15.38 -0.17
N LYS A 52 -17.81 -15.88 0.50
CA LYS A 52 -17.60 -17.33 0.71
C LYS A 52 -18.72 -17.96 1.52
N ARG A 53 -19.34 -17.24 2.46
CA ARG A 53 -20.52 -17.74 3.19
C ARG A 53 -21.72 -17.88 2.25
N LEU A 54 -21.92 -16.96 1.30
CA LEU A 54 -22.99 -17.09 0.31
C LEU A 54 -22.86 -18.35 -0.55
N GLU A 55 -21.63 -18.75 -0.88
CA GLU A 55 -21.36 -19.99 -1.63
C GLU A 55 -21.81 -21.25 -0.88
N ARG A 56 -21.87 -21.22 0.46
CA ARG A 56 -22.30 -22.39 1.27
C ARG A 56 -23.80 -22.65 1.24
N PHE A 57 -24.60 -21.68 0.79
CA PHE A 57 -26.06 -21.84 0.73
C PHE A 57 -26.52 -22.56 -0.54
N GLY A 58 -25.60 -23.06 -1.37
CA GLY A 58 -25.94 -23.89 -2.54
C GLY A 58 -26.53 -23.12 -3.72
N PHE A 59 -26.58 -21.79 -3.65
CA PHE A 59 -27.07 -20.96 -4.75
C PHE A 59 -26.18 -21.08 -5.99
N SER A 60 -26.81 -21.32 -7.15
CA SER A 60 -26.15 -21.22 -8.44
C SER A 60 -25.66 -19.80 -8.69
N ILE A 61 -24.63 -19.64 -9.53
CA ILE A 61 -24.09 -18.32 -9.92
C ILE A 61 -25.16 -17.46 -10.62
N HIS A 62 -26.16 -18.11 -11.23
CA HIS A 62 -27.25 -17.45 -11.95
C HIS A 62 -28.46 -17.10 -11.08
N ASP A 63 -28.44 -17.45 -9.79
CA ASP A 63 -29.56 -17.17 -8.91
C ASP A 63 -29.67 -15.67 -8.65
N ARG A 64 -30.84 -15.11 -8.97
CA ARG A 64 -31.14 -13.69 -8.76
C ARG A 64 -30.91 -13.28 -7.30
N GLU A 65 -31.26 -14.14 -6.36
CA GLU A 65 -31.08 -13.92 -4.92
C GLU A 65 -29.60 -13.80 -4.54
N ARG A 66 -28.75 -14.65 -5.11
CA ARG A 66 -27.30 -14.57 -4.92
C ARG A 66 -26.73 -13.27 -5.47
N GLN A 67 -27.16 -12.84 -6.64
CA GLN A 67 -26.71 -11.58 -7.24
C GLN A 67 -27.11 -10.36 -6.40
N VAL A 68 -28.34 -10.36 -5.87
CA VAL A 68 -28.82 -9.30 -4.97
C VAL A 68 -27.99 -9.28 -3.68
N ALA A 69 -27.73 -10.43 -3.06
CA ALA A 69 -26.92 -10.53 -1.86
C ALA A 69 -25.47 -10.07 -2.09
N GLN A 70 -24.87 -10.44 -3.23
CA GLN A 70 -23.53 -9.98 -3.61
C GLN A 70 -23.48 -8.47 -3.80
N ARG A 71 -24.43 -7.88 -4.53
CA ARG A 71 -24.53 -6.43 -4.70
C ARG A 71 -24.66 -5.73 -3.36
N TYR A 72 -25.55 -6.21 -2.49
CA TYR A 72 -25.73 -5.66 -1.15
C TYR A 72 -24.42 -5.68 -0.32
N ILE A 73 -23.68 -6.80 -0.34
CA ILE A 73 -22.39 -6.89 0.34
C ILE A 73 -21.41 -5.86 -0.23
N VAL A 74 -21.27 -5.78 -1.55
CA VAL A 74 -20.36 -4.83 -2.22
C VAL A 74 -20.72 -3.38 -1.90
N GLU A 75 -22.00 -3.00 -2.06
CA GLU A 75 -22.48 -1.65 -1.75
C GLU A 75 -22.24 -1.26 -0.30
N ARG A 76 -22.50 -2.19 0.64
CA ARG A 76 -22.23 -1.96 2.06
C ARG A 76 -20.74 -1.72 2.31
N ASN A 77 -19.87 -2.50 1.68
CA ASN A 77 -18.42 -2.32 1.83
C ASN A 77 -17.93 -1.01 1.22
N LEU A 78 -18.51 -0.58 0.09
CA LEU A 78 -18.21 0.73 -0.50
C LEU A 78 -18.61 1.87 0.44
N LYS A 79 -19.79 1.77 1.08
CA LYS A 79 -20.23 2.75 2.09
C LYS A 79 -19.32 2.78 3.31
N GLU A 80 -18.97 1.61 3.86
CA GLU A 80 -18.04 1.49 5.00
C GLU A 80 -16.65 2.03 4.65
N LEU A 81 -16.18 1.82 3.41
CA LEU A 81 -14.89 2.35 2.94
C LEU A 81 -14.91 3.88 2.77
N ALA A 82 -16.00 4.44 2.26
CA ALA A 82 -16.17 5.88 2.12
C ALA A 82 -16.17 6.61 3.48
N ALA A 83 -16.54 5.91 4.56
CA ALA A 83 -16.48 6.45 5.92
C ALA A 83 -15.05 6.49 6.50
N VAL A 84 -14.09 5.76 5.92
CA VAL A 84 -12.70 5.78 6.38
C VAL A 84 -12.05 7.10 5.96
N SER A 85 -11.83 7.98 6.93
CA SER A 85 -11.16 9.26 6.72
C SER A 85 -9.72 9.22 7.23
N CYS A 86 -8.84 9.96 6.56
CA CYS A 86 -7.47 10.19 7.01
C CYS A 86 -7.20 11.69 6.94
N ARG A 87 -6.89 12.31 8.08
CA ARG A 87 -6.68 13.77 8.21
C ARG A 87 -5.61 14.32 7.27
N ASN A 88 -4.58 13.52 7.00
CA ASN A 88 -3.45 13.89 6.14
C ASN A 88 -3.54 13.24 4.75
N PHE A 89 -4.76 12.88 4.32
CA PHE A 89 -4.97 12.36 2.98
C PHE A 89 -4.76 13.47 1.95
N VAL A 90 -3.94 13.17 0.94
CA VAL A 90 -3.77 14.02 -0.24
C VAL A 90 -3.86 13.10 -1.45
N ASP A 91 -4.78 13.40 -2.35
CA ASP A 91 -5.02 12.62 -3.55
C ASP A 91 -3.79 12.65 -4.47
N SER A 92 -3.37 11.49 -4.98
CA SER A 92 -2.27 11.41 -5.94
C SER A 92 -2.69 11.62 -7.39
N GLY A 93 -3.99 11.71 -7.70
CA GLY A 93 -4.49 11.86 -9.06
C GLY A 93 -4.23 10.65 -9.96
N LEU A 94 -3.79 9.52 -9.38
CA LEU A 94 -3.62 8.23 -10.06
C LEU A 94 -4.79 7.32 -9.68
N ASN A 95 -5.06 6.31 -10.52
CA ASN A 95 -6.17 5.38 -10.34
C ASN A 95 -6.28 4.84 -8.88
N TYR A 96 -7.54 4.71 -8.47
CA TYR A 96 -8.09 5.07 -7.16
C TYR A 96 -7.86 4.06 -6.01
N PRO A 97 -7.85 4.52 -4.74
CA PRO A 97 -7.23 5.73 -4.25
C PRO A 97 -5.80 5.43 -3.77
N ALA A 98 -4.81 6.00 -4.45
CA ALA A 98 -3.46 6.13 -3.92
C ALA A 98 -3.34 7.52 -3.28
N CYS A 99 -3.09 7.57 -1.97
CA CYS A 99 -2.67 8.82 -1.34
C CYS A 99 -1.24 9.14 -1.81
N ILE A 100 -0.87 10.41 -2.03
CA ILE A 100 0.53 10.72 -2.38
C ILE A 100 1.44 10.13 -1.31
N HIS A 101 1.10 10.23 -0.03
CA HIS A 101 1.97 9.74 1.06
C HIS A 101 1.98 8.22 1.19
N GLN A 102 1.25 7.48 0.36
CA GLN A 102 1.27 6.03 0.36
C GLN A 102 2.55 5.51 -0.32
N TYR A 103 3.21 4.56 0.33
CA TYR A 103 4.21 3.72 -0.29
C TYR A 103 3.99 2.27 0.17
N GLN A 104 3.58 1.40 -0.76
CA GLN A 104 3.13 0.04 -0.44
C GLN A 104 2.04 0.06 0.66
N THR A 105 2.31 -0.54 1.82
CA THR A 105 1.41 -0.59 2.99
C THR A 105 1.68 0.51 4.02
N ARG A 106 2.68 1.38 3.80
CA ARG A 106 3.14 2.37 4.77
C ARG A 106 2.71 3.79 4.40
N CYS A 107 2.64 4.63 5.42
CA CYS A 107 2.44 6.07 5.26
C CYS A 107 3.80 6.79 5.41
N LEU A 108 4.27 7.47 4.36
CA LEU A 108 5.54 8.19 4.37
C LEU A 108 5.60 9.28 5.45
N LEU A 109 4.47 9.89 5.81
CA LEU A 109 4.41 10.89 6.89
C LEU A 109 4.65 10.28 8.28
N ARG A 110 4.49 8.96 8.41
CA ARG A 110 4.76 8.21 9.64
C ARG A 110 6.17 7.63 9.69
N LEU A 111 6.95 7.82 8.64
CA LEU A 111 8.34 7.39 8.57
C LEU A 111 9.26 8.55 8.93
N GLU A 112 10.43 8.21 9.44
CA GLU A 112 11.44 9.18 9.84
C GLU A 112 11.95 9.99 8.64
N ILE A 113 12.23 11.26 8.90
CA ILE A 113 12.88 12.15 7.95
C ILE A 113 14.30 11.67 7.71
N CYS A 114 14.68 11.50 6.45
CA CYS A 114 16.02 11.07 6.07
C CYS A 114 16.73 12.20 5.32
N THR A 115 17.88 12.63 5.82
CA THR A 115 18.77 13.61 5.17
C THR A 115 19.63 13.00 4.05
N GLY A 116 19.14 11.93 3.43
CA GLY A 116 19.85 11.19 2.39
C GLY A 116 20.74 10.05 2.92
N ARG A 117 20.56 9.58 4.15
CA ARG A 117 21.21 8.37 4.67
C ARG A 117 20.22 7.49 5.41
N CYS A 118 19.74 6.43 4.75
CA CYS A 118 19.04 5.37 5.47
C CYS A 118 20.06 4.53 6.24
N PRO A 119 19.78 4.17 7.51
CA PRO A 119 20.72 3.42 8.36
C PRO A 119 21.18 2.10 7.72
N ASN A 120 20.35 1.53 6.84
CA ASN A 120 20.67 0.36 6.03
C ASN A 120 20.86 0.74 4.55
N TYR A 121 21.98 1.37 4.22
CA TYR A 121 22.30 1.83 2.87
C TYR A 121 22.55 0.63 1.93
N ARG A 122 21.58 0.31 1.07
CA ARG A 122 21.79 -0.53 -0.12
C ARG A 122 21.56 0.33 -1.35
N LEU A 123 22.55 0.38 -2.24
CA LEU A 123 22.40 1.03 -3.53
C LEU A 123 21.39 0.25 -4.38
N GLU A 124 20.54 0.97 -5.11
CA GLU A 124 19.78 0.34 -6.18
C GLU A 124 20.75 -0.23 -7.21
N ARG A 125 20.65 -1.52 -7.51
CA ARG A 125 21.31 -2.08 -8.68
C ARG A 125 20.61 -1.49 -9.89
N LYS A 126 21.23 -0.54 -10.58
CA LYS A 126 20.80 -0.15 -11.92
C LYS A 126 20.81 -1.44 -12.76
N LYS A 127 19.64 -1.93 -13.16
CA LYS A 127 19.59 -2.96 -14.21
C LYS A 127 20.35 -2.37 -15.41
N PRO A 128 21.32 -3.09 -15.99
CA PRO A 128 21.92 -2.64 -17.24
C PRO A 128 20.76 -2.39 -18.22
N ARG A 129 20.74 -1.21 -18.84
CA ARG A 129 19.80 -0.94 -19.94
C ARG A 129 20.19 -1.90 -21.06
N ASP A 130 19.38 -2.92 -21.32
CA ASP A 130 19.52 -3.73 -22.52
C ASP A 130 19.31 -2.81 -23.72
N PHE A 131 20.41 -2.40 -24.35
CA PHE A 131 20.43 -1.81 -25.68
C PHE A 131 20.32 -2.94 -26.71
N SER A 132 19.22 -3.67 -26.67
CA SER A 132 18.95 -4.76 -27.63
C SER A 132 17.54 -4.61 -28.18
N SER A 133 17.34 -3.54 -28.94
CA SER A 133 16.27 -3.42 -29.95
C SER A 133 16.67 -2.29 -30.90
N LEU A 134 17.53 -2.63 -31.86
CA LEU A 134 17.61 -2.01 -33.18
C LEU A 134 16.97 -2.98 -34.16
#